data_AF-A0A8H5UHG7-F1
#
_entry.id   AF-A0A8H5UHG7-F1
#
_cell.length_a   1.000
_cell.length_b   1.000
_cell.length_c   1.000
_cell.angle_alpha   90.00
_cell.angle_beta   90.00
_cell.angle_gamma   90.00
#
_symmetry.space_group_name_H-M   'P 1'
#
loop_
_entity.id
_entity.type
_entity.pdbx_description
1 polymer ?
#
loop_
_entity_poly.entity_id
_entity_poly.type
_entity_poly.pdbx_seq_one_letter_code
_entity_poly.pdbx_strand_id
1 'polypeptide(L)'
;MHSIGSADQIQQIKEDFGAPDLKHNDDFMNLLNYGPQTYQGASLRIPDTWEFCDYVENAVGVTDKSKLPGSGGVGLEKALEGYARWTKEVYIPGECEDQGPWKGVNNTGCFNFGDADSLVYANKTLASPSIAATLQFQWLLCNEPEECWQTGSPEGTPTLVSRLVNREYFRKTCARYFPPGPNGETYGLAKGKTTESWNAHYGGWSDPSAYVKRTVLVDGLYDAWRAAGFASSQRPGGVLGNSTHIKHFLDPLGNHCTDTYRNAGTIWPEVKAIQEAGIDQIVKWVAEFPKSK
;
A
#
# COMPACT_ATOMS: atom_id res chain seq x y z
N MET A 1 -19.99 8.11 2.61
CA MET A 1 -21.11 7.18 2.39
C MET A 1 -21.43 6.48 3.70
N HIS A 2 -22.68 6.51 4.12
CA HIS A 2 -23.18 5.84 5.32
C HIS A 2 -22.91 4.32 5.24
N SER A 3 -22.47 3.71 6.35
CA SER A 3 -22.43 2.26 6.48
C SER A 3 -23.85 1.72 6.29
N ILE A 4 -24.05 0.85 5.31
CA ILE A 4 -25.37 0.35 4.89
C ILE A 4 -25.77 -0.87 5.75
N GLY A 5 -25.64 -0.75 7.07
CA GLY A 5 -25.96 -1.79 8.04
C GLY A 5 -26.36 -1.17 9.38
N SER A 6 -27.19 -1.87 10.16
CA SER A 6 -27.53 -1.43 11.52
C SER A 6 -26.29 -1.44 12.43
N ALA A 7 -26.36 -0.73 13.56
CA ALA A 7 -25.28 -0.75 14.55
C ALA A 7 -24.94 -2.18 15.00
N ASP A 8 -25.96 -3.01 15.23
CA ASP A 8 -25.78 -4.41 15.64
C ASP A 8 -25.11 -5.25 14.54
N GLN A 9 -25.47 -5.03 13.26
CA GLN A 9 -24.83 -5.72 12.15
C GLN A 9 -23.36 -5.32 12.00
N ILE A 10 -23.04 -4.05 12.22
CA ILE A 10 -21.66 -3.54 12.20
C ILE A 10 -20.86 -4.08 13.39
N GLN A 11 -21.47 -4.21 14.56
CA GLN A 11 -20.82 -4.81 15.71
C GLN A 11 -20.57 -6.30 15.49
N GLN A 12 -21.55 -7.03 14.95
CA GLN A 12 -21.41 -8.45 14.65
C GLN A 12 -20.27 -8.71 13.67
N ILE A 13 -20.16 -7.95 12.58
CA ILE A 13 -19.05 -8.16 11.63
C ILE A 13 -17.68 -7.83 12.28
N LYS A 14 -17.60 -6.86 13.19
CA LYS A 14 -16.37 -6.60 13.95
C LYS A 14 -16.02 -7.77 14.86
N GLU A 15 -17.00 -8.37 15.53
CA GLU A 15 -16.82 -9.57 16.34
C GLU A 15 -16.36 -10.76 15.49
N ASP A 16 -16.99 -10.99 14.34
CA ASP A 16 -16.68 -12.09 13.43
C ASP A 16 -15.21 -12.03 12.96
N PHE A 17 -14.71 -10.83 12.70
CA PHE A 17 -13.33 -10.56 12.28
C PHE A 17 -12.33 -10.38 13.44
N GLY A 18 -12.78 -10.46 14.70
CA GLY A 18 -11.92 -10.43 15.88
C GLY A 18 -11.51 -9.04 16.38
N ALA A 19 -12.24 -7.99 15.97
CA ALA A 19 -11.95 -6.61 16.35
C ALA A 19 -13.14 -5.86 16.99
N PRO A 20 -13.85 -6.45 17.97
CA PRO A 20 -15.07 -5.85 18.56
C PRO A 20 -14.83 -4.51 19.25
N ASP A 21 -13.60 -4.26 19.71
CA ASP A 21 -13.25 -3.06 20.47
C ASP A 21 -12.93 -1.84 19.58
N LEU A 22 -12.84 -2.01 18.26
CA LEU A 22 -12.62 -0.90 17.34
C LEU A 22 -13.90 -0.07 17.17
N LYS A 23 -13.92 1.11 17.79
CA LYS A 23 -15.07 2.02 17.76
C LYS A 23 -15.35 2.56 16.36
N HIS A 24 -14.30 2.98 15.65
CA HIS A 24 -14.43 3.64 14.35
C HIS A 24 -14.46 2.61 13.22
N ASN A 25 -15.38 2.79 12.28
CA ASN A 25 -15.56 1.85 11.17
C ASN A 25 -14.41 1.95 10.15
N ASP A 26 -13.82 3.12 9.97
CA ASP A 26 -12.65 3.32 9.12
C ASP A 26 -11.40 2.65 9.71
N ASP A 27 -11.22 2.63 11.04
CA ASP A 27 -10.19 1.82 11.71
C ASP A 27 -10.39 0.32 11.47
N PHE A 28 -11.61 -0.18 11.65
CA PHE A 28 -11.93 -1.58 11.36
C PHE A 28 -11.64 -1.93 9.89
N MET A 29 -12.05 -1.08 8.95
CA MET A 29 -11.76 -1.33 7.54
C MET A 29 -10.28 -1.17 7.18
N ASN A 30 -9.53 -0.33 7.91
CA ASN A 30 -8.08 -0.21 7.72
C ASN A 30 -7.33 -1.43 8.26
N LEU A 31 -7.79 -2.06 9.35
CA LEU A 31 -7.32 -3.36 9.79
C LEU A 31 -7.48 -4.39 8.66
N LEU A 32 -8.67 -4.47 8.05
CA LEU A 32 -8.90 -5.42 6.96
C LEU A 32 -7.96 -5.18 5.77
N ASN A 33 -7.60 -3.93 5.47
CA ASN A 33 -6.73 -3.56 4.35
C ASN A 33 -5.40 -4.33 4.28
N TYR A 34 -4.88 -4.83 5.41
CA TYR A 34 -3.57 -5.50 5.44
C TYR A 34 -3.50 -6.74 4.56
N GLY A 35 -4.53 -7.60 4.54
CA GLY A 35 -4.56 -8.79 3.69
C GLY A 35 -4.34 -8.47 2.20
N PRO A 36 -5.15 -7.59 1.60
CA PRO A 36 -4.90 -7.09 0.25
C PRO A 36 -3.54 -6.39 0.08
N GLN A 37 -3.04 -5.66 1.09
CA GLN A 37 -1.76 -4.97 1.00
C GLN A 37 -0.56 -5.92 0.93
N THR A 38 -0.65 -7.16 1.45
CA THR A 38 0.46 -8.12 1.35
C THR A 38 0.87 -8.37 -0.10
N TYR A 39 -0.04 -8.12 -1.06
CA TYR A 39 0.20 -8.30 -2.48
C TYR A 39 1.43 -7.54 -3.00
N GLN A 40 1.76 -6.38 -2.41
CA GLN A 40 2.98 -5.63 -2.78
C GLN A 40 4.27 -6.40 -2.48
N GLY A 41 4.24 -7.33 -1.51
CA GLY A 41 5.35 -8.21 -1.17
C GLY A 41 5.24 -9.59 -1.81
N ALA A 42 4.20 -9.86 -2.61
CA ALA A 42 3.93 -11.21 -3.09
C ALA A 42 5.10 -11.75 -3.93
N SER A 43 5.69 -12.83 -3.42
CA SER A 43 6.79 -13.54 -4.07
C SER A 43 6.76 -15.00 -3.65
N LEU A 44 7.57 -15.85 -4.29
CA LEU A 44 7.74 -17.24 -3.85
C LEU A 44 8.40 -17.36 -2.46
N ARG A 45 8.96 -16.28 -1.92
CA ARG A 45 9.67 -16.26 -0.63
C ARG A 45 8.88 -15.61 0.50
N ILE A 46 7.87 -14.82 0.16
CA ILE A 46 7.00 -14.11 1.10
C ILE A 46 5.60 -14.69 0.90
N PRO A 47 5.21 -15.69 1.71
CA PRO A 47 4.01 -16.47 1.48
C PRO A 47 2.73 -15.74 1.88
N ASP A 48 2.83 -14.61 2.59
CA ASP A 48 1.74 -13.89 3.25
C ASP A 48 0.51 -13.68 2.33
N THR A 49 0.77 -13.32 1.07
CA THR A 49 -0.30 -13.15 0.07
C THR A 49 -0.97 -14.47 -0.28
N TRP A 50 -0.20 -15.54 -0.45
CA TRP A 50 -0.74 -16.85 -0.79
C TRP A 50 -1.48 -17.46 0.40
N GLU A 51 -0.97 -17.27 1.61
CA GLU A 51 -1.70 -17.66 2.83
C GLU A 51 -3.01 -16.89 2.94
N PHE A 52 -3.01 -15.57 2.77
CA PHE A 52 -4.23 -14.78 2.73
C PHE A 52 -5.22 -15.30 1.68
N CYS A 53 -4.75 -15.57 0.45
CA CYS A 53 -5.58 -16.15 -0.60
C CYS A 53 -6.11 -17.53 -0.24
N ASP A 54 -5.32 -18.42 0.36
CA ASP A 54 -5.74 -19.76 0.78
C ASP A 54 -6.87 -19.69 1.82
N TYR A 55 -6.85 -18.70 2.73
CA TYR A 55 -7.95 -18.47 3.64
C TYR A 55 -9.20 -17.96 2.92
N VAL A 56 -9.09 -16.91 2.09
CA VAL A 56 -10.23 -16.33 1.35
C VAL A 56 -10.86 -17.35 0.40
N GLU A 57 -10.05 -18.18 -0.24
CA GLU A 57 -10.51 -19.25 -1.14
C GLU A 57 -10.87 -20.54 -0.39
N ASN A 58 -10.88 -20.51 0.95
CA ASN A 58 -11.16 -21.66 1.83
C ASN A 58 -10.39 -22.93 1.42
N ALA A 59 -9.12 -22.74 1.03
CA ALA A 59 -8.19 -23.73 0.52
C ALA A 59 -7.03 -24.01 1.49
N VAL A 60 -7.04 -23.46 2.71
CA VAL A 60 -6.02 -23.71 3.74
C VAL A 60 -5.81 -25.21 3.95
N GLY A 61 -4.58 -25.67 3.76
CA GLY A 61 -4.19 -27.07 3.92
C GLY A 61 -4.67 -28.02 2.81
N VAL A 62 -5.29 -27.51 1.74
CA VAL A 62 -5.70 -28.31 0.58
C VAL A 62 -4.48 -28.62 -0.28
N THR A 63 -4.05 -29.89 -0.27
CA THR A 63 -2.91 -30.37 -1.08
C THR A 63 -3.32 -31.02 -2.40
N ASP A 64 -4.57 -31.47 -2.50
CA ASP A 64 -5.14 -32.03 -3.71
C ASP A 64 -5.64 -30.90 -4.63
N LYS A 65 -4.89 -30.64 -5.70
CA LYS A 65 -5.20 -29.57 -6.67
C LYS A 65 -6.60 -29.71 -7.30
N SER A 66 -7.17 -30.91 -7.37
CA SER A 66 -8.51 -31.11 -7.92
C SER A 66 -9.63 -30.53 -7.04
N LYS A 67 -9.32 -30.20 -5.79
CA LYS A 67 -10.24 -29.61 -4.81
C LYS A 67 -10.10 -28.10 -4.67
N LEU A 68 -9.12 -27.49 -5.33
CA LEU A 68 -8.94 -26.04 -5.31
C LEU A 68 -10.09 -25.36 -6.08
N PRO A 69 -10.58 -24.21 -5.60
CA PRO A 69 -11.59 -23.45 -6.32
C PRO A 69 -11.04 -23.00 -7.68
N GLY A 70 -11.93 -22.96 -8.68
CA GLY A 70 -11.62 -22.41 -9.99
C GLY A 70 -11.63 -20.88 -9.99
N SER A 71 -11.50 -20.27 -11.16
CA SER A 71 -11.50 -18.81 -11.32
C SER A 71 -12.79 -18.09 -10.89
N GLY A 72 -13.86 -18.84 -10.61
CA GLY A 72 -15.10 -18.30 -10.02
C GLY A 72 -15.04 -18.11 -8.50
N GLY A 73 -13.96 -18.56 -7.85
CA GLY A 73 -13.77 -18.52 -6.40
C GLY A 73 -14.77 -19.40 -5.63
N VAL A 74 -14.90 -19.12 -4.33
CA VAL A 74 -15.79 -19.86 -3.41
C VAL A 74 -17.14 -19.19 -3.14
N GLY A 75 -17.38 -18.00 -3.70
CA GLY A 75 -18.55 -17.18 -3.44
C GLY A 75 -18.41 -16.30 -2.19
N LEU A 76 -19.26 -15.27 -2.07
CA LEU A 76 -19.10 -14.18 -1.08
C LEU A 76 -19.09 -14.68 0.37
N GLU A 77 -20.04 -15.53 0.75
CA GLU A 77 -20.20 -16.00 2.13
C GLU A 77 -18.95 -16.74 2.61
N LYS A 78 -18.50 -17.76 1.85
CA LYS A 78 -17.28 -18.51 2.16
C LYS A 78 -16.03 -17.64 2.15
N ALA A 79 -15.95 -16.68 1.22
CA ALA A 79 -14.82 -15.76 1.16
C ALA A 79 -14.75 -14.86 2.39
N LEU A 80 -15.89 -14.35 2.87
CA LEU A 80 -15.96 -13.55 4.09
C LEU A 80 -15.64 -14.37 5.34
N GLU A 81 -16.15 -15.61 5.44
CA GLU A 81 -15.81 -16.53 6.53
C GLU A 81 -14.29 -16.83 6.55
N GLY A 82 -13.71 -17.12 5.39
CA GLY A 82 -12.28 -17.36 5.22
C GLY A 82 -11.44 -16.15 5.62
N TYR A 83 -11.84 -14.96 5.19
CA TYR A 83 -11.17 -13.70 5.56
C TYR A 83 -11.25 -13.43 7.06
N ALA A 84 -12.44 -13.56 7.66
CA ALA A 84 -12.63 -13.40 9.10
C ALA A 84 -11.80 -14.41 9.91
N ARG A 85 -11.64 -15.64 9.39
CA ARG A 85 -10.71 -16.62 9.96
C ARG A 85 -9.26 -16.16 9.86
N TRP A 86 -8.81 -15.71 8.69
CA TRP A 86 -7.44 -15.20 8.51
C TRP A 86 -7.13 -14.05 9.46
N THR A 87 -8.05 -13.10 9.66
CA THR A 87 -7.79 -12.01 10.60
C THR A 87 -7.59 -12.50 12.03
N LYS A 88 -8.39 -13.48 12.47
CA LYS A 88 -8.31 -14.04 13.83
C LYS A 88 -7.18 -15.05 14.04
N GLU A 89 -6.82 -15.81 13.01
CA GLU A 89 -5.85 -16.91 13.10
C GLU A 89 -4.43 -16.44 12.74
N VAL A 90 -4.29 -15.45 11.86
CA VAL A 90 -3.00 -15.03 11.29
C VAL A 90 -2.68 -13.57 11.61
N TYR A 91 -3.58 -12.64 11.30
CA TYR A 91 -3.22 -11.21 11.31
C TYR A 91 -3.22 -10.55 12.70
N ILE A 92 -4.28 -10.74 13.48
CA ILE A 92 -4.43 -10.10 14.79
C ILE A 92 -3.50 -10.70 15.86
N PRO A 93 -3.33 -12.04 15.95
CA PRO A 93 -2.52 -12.66 17.00
C PRO A 93 -1.08 -12.12 17.06
N GLY A 94 -0.72 -11.49 18.18
CA GLY A 94 0.63 -10.99 18.47
C GLY A 94 0.96 -9.61 17.88
N GLU A 95 0.22 -9.16 16.86
CA GLU A 95 0.56 -7.97 16.06
C GLU A 95 0.68 -6.71 16.93
N CYS A 96 -0.32 -6.41 17.77
CA CYS A 96 -0.22 -5.24 18.65
C CYS A 96 0.71 -5.48 19.85
N GLU A 97 0.87 -6.73 20.31
CA GLU A 97 1.74 -7.06 21.44
C GLU A 97 3.22 -6.85 21.10
N ASP A 98 3.63 -7.26 19.89
CA ASP A 98 5.00 -7.14 19.38
C ASP A 98 5.41 -5.68 19.15
N GLN A 99 4.44 -4.81 18.88
CA GLN A 99 4.68 -3.39 18.60
C GLN A 99 4.70 -2.55 19.88
N GLY A 100 4.00 -3.00 20.93
CA GLY A 100 3.82 -2.31 22.21
C GLY A 100 3.13 -0.94 22.09
N PRO A 101 2.47 -0.42 23.13
CA PRO A 101 2.42 -0.90 24.52
C PRO A 101 1.28 -1.90 24.81
N TRP A 102 0.56 -2.35 23.78
CA TRP A 102 -0.60 -3.22 23.94
C TRP A 102 -0.24 -4.60 24.50
N LYS A 103 -1.15 -5.19 25.27
CA LYS A 103 -0.95 -6.48 25.94
C LYS A 103 -2.07 -7.45 25.57
N GLY A 104 -1.69 -8.72 25.39
CA GLY A 104 -2.58 -9.80 25.02
C GLY A 104 -2.50 -10.11 23.53
N VAL A 105 -2.51 -11.41 23.22
CA VAL A 105 -2.32 -11.94 21.86
C VAL A 105 -3.35 -11.38 20.87
N ASN A 106 -4.61 -11.20 21.27
CA ASN A 106 -5.67 -10.72 20.37
C ASN A 106 -6.00 -9.23 20.56
N ASN A 107 -5.07 -8.44 21.09
CA ASN A 107 -5.29 -7.01 21.28
C ASN A 107 -5.34 -6.29 19.92
N THR A 108 -6.30 -5.40 19.72
CA THR A 108 -6.46 -4.62 18.46
C THR A 108 -6.16 -3.13 18.62
N GLY A 109 -5.64 -2.71 19.78
CA GLY A 109 -5.46 -1.29 20.10
C GLY A 109 -4.44 -0.57 19.21
N CYS A 110 -3.53 -1.29 18.55
CA CYS A 110 -2.62 -0.72 17.56
C CYS A 110 -3.29 -0.30 16.25
N PHE A 111 -4.54 -0.74 16.01
CA PHE A 111 -5.36 -0.35 14.87
C PHE A 111 -6.32 0.81 15.17
N ASN A 112 -6.35 1.31 16.41
CA ASN A 112 -7.23 2.40 16.81
C ASN A 112 -6.61 3.75 16.44
N PHE A 113 -6.67 4.14 15.18
CA PHE A 113 -6.15 5.45 14.75
C PHE A 113 -7.17 6.56 15.00
N GLY A 114 -8.46 6.25 15.09
CA GLY A 114 -9.57 7.19 15.17
C GLY A 114 -9.74 7.88 16.53
N ASP A 115 -9.29 7.25 17.63
CA ASP A 115 -9.29 7.87 18.96
C ASP A 115 -8.13 8.86 19.15
N ALA A 116 -8.41 10.01 19.76
CA ALA A 116 -7.42 11.08 19.98
C ALA A 116 -6.39 10.73 21.06
N ASP A 117 -6.77 9.90 22.01
CA ASP A 117 -5.95 9.37 23.12
C ASP A 117 -5.35 8.00 22.80
N SER A 118 -5.42 7.55 21.56
CA SER A 118 -4.84 6.28 21.14
C SER A 118 -3.33 6.22 21.42
N LEU A 119 -2.91 5.08 21.98
CA LEU A 119 -1.51 4.81 22.29
C LEU A 119 -0.63 4.70 21.04
N VAL A 120 -1.24 4.58 19.85
CA VAL A 120 -0.54 4.63 18.54
C VAL A 120 0.29 5.92 18.41
N TYR A 121 -0.19 7.02 18.97
CA TYR A 121 0.46 8.33 18.90
C TYR A 121 1.41 8.60 20.08
N ALA A 122 1.44 7.71 21.09
CA ALA A 122 2.25 7.88 22.29
C ALA A 122 3.73 7.52 22.05
N ASN A 123 4.02 6.57 21.15
CA ASN A 123 5.38 6.11 20.88
C ASN A 123 6.03 6.94 19.76
N LYS A 124 6.99 7.79 20.14
CA LYS A 124 7.77 8.65 19.21
C LYS A 124 9.21 8.17 19.02
N THR A 125 9.55 6.97 19.49
CA THR A 125 10.94 6.50 19.54
C THR A 125 11.29 5.70 18.31
N LEU A 126 12.37 6.07 17.59
CA LEU A 126 12.91 5.37 16.41
C LEU A 126 13.20 3.86 16.58
N ALA A 127 13.05 3.32 17.79
CA ALA A 127 13.35 1.95 18.16
C ALA A 127 12.14 0.99 18.04
N SER A 128 10.94 1.48 17.73
CA SER A 128 9.76 0.61 17.49
C SER A 128 9.67 0.24 15.99
N PRO A 129 9.80 -1.05 15.65
CA PRO A 129 9.96 -1.51 14.26
C PRO A 129 8.74 -1.28 13.34
N SER A 130 7.59 -0.82 13.85
CA SER A 130 6.39 -0.54 13.03
C SER A 130 5.93 0.92 13.08
N ILE A 131 5.78 1.52 14.27
CA ILE A 131 5.28 2.91 14.44
C ILE A 131 6.38 3.94 14.19
N ALA A 132 7.62 3.60 14.52
CA ALA A 132 8.75 4.51 14.35
C ALA A 132 9.59 4.24 13.11
N ALA A 133 9.41 3.08 12.46
CA ALA A 133 9.77 2.92 11.06
C ALA A 133 8.86 3.75 10.14
N THR A 134 7.63 4.04 10.57
CA THR A 134 6.66 4.80 9.80
C THR A 134 6.58 6.28 10.15
N LEU A 135 7.04 6.77 11.31
CA LEU A 135 6.88 8.19 11.67
C LEU A 135 7.55 9.15 10.67
N GLN A 136 8.75 8.84 10.16
CA GLN A 136 9.41 9.65 9.12
C GLN A 136 8.66 9.57 7.80
N PHE A 137 8.12 8.40 7.47
CA PHE A 137 7.31 8.26 6.26
C PHE A 137 5.98 9.01 6.39
N GLN A 138 5.31 8.94 7.55
CA GLN A 138 4.13 9.76 7.84
C GLN A 138 4.49 11.26 7.81
N TRP A 139 5.69 11.65 8.25
CA TRP A 139 6.13 13.04 8.09
C TRP A 139 6.22 13.41 6.62
N LEU A 140 6.81 12.56 5.77
CA LEU A 140 6.82 12.80 4.34
C LEU A 140 5.41 12.95 3.79
N LEU A 141 4.47 12.04 4.11
CA LEU A 141 3.10 12.08 3.61
C LEU A 141 2.25 13.25 4.14
N CYS A 142 2.53 13.73 5.36
CA CYS A 142 1.81 14.84 5.99
C CYS A 142 2.46 16.21 5.70
N ASN A 143 3.77 16.27 5.57
CA ASN A 143 4.52 17.51 5.39
C ASN A 143 4.81 17.85 3.93
N GLU A 144 5.21 16.86 3.15
CA GLU A 144 5.07 16.93 1.70
C GLU A 144 3.70 16.35 1.37
N PRO A 145 2.82 17.05 0.66
CA PRO A 145 1.47 16.56 0.44
C PRO A 145 1.46 15.48 -0.67
N GLU A 146 2.39 14.53 -0.61
CA GLU A 146 2.43 13.36 -1.49
C GLU A 146 1.16 12.53 -1.32
N GLU A 147 0.65 12.43 -0.08
CA GLU A 147 -0.60 11.75 0.27
C GLU A 147 -0.74 10.33 -0.34
N CYS A 148 0.41 9.66 -0.50
CA CYS A 148 0.57 8.36 -1.16
C CYS A 148 0.20 7.19 -0.21
N TRP A 149 -1.03 7.19 0.30
CA TRP A 149 -1.57 6.10 1.13
C TRP A 149 -2.34 5.08 0.27
N GLN A 150 -2.23 3.79 0.63
CA GLN A 150 -3.00 2.71 0.00
C GLN A 150 -4.47 2.78 0.46
N THR A 151 -5.30 3.35 -0.39
CA THR A 151 -6.71 3.68 -0.11
C THR A 151 -7.65 2.96 -1.06
N GLY A 152 -8.93 2.90 -0.68
CA GLY A 152 -9.99 2.44 -1.57
C GLY A 152 -10.11 3.33 -2.80
N SER A 153 -10.32 2.72 -3.97
CA SER A 153 -10.47 3.45 -5.22
C SER A 153 -11.74 4.32 -5.22
N PRO A 154 -11.77 5.42 -5.99
CA PRO A 154 -12.96 6.27 -6.09
C PRO A 154 -14.23 5.50 -6.49
N GLU A 155 -15.39 6.11 -6.24
CA GLU A 155 -16.68 5.56 -6.70
C GLU A 155 -16.66 5.31 -8.22
N GLY A 156 -17.33 4.25 -8.66
CA GLY A 156 -17.33 3.81 -10.06
C GLY A 156 -16.09 3.00 -10.48
N THR A 157 -15.04 2.94 -9.65
CA THR A 157 -13.86 2.08 -9.90
C THR A 157 -13.91 0.84 -9.01
N PRO A 158 -13.79 -0.39 -9.53
CA PRO A 158 -13.68 -1.58 -8.70
C PRO A 158 -12.53 -1.46 -7.68
N THR A 159 -12.76 -1.90 -6.45
CA THR A 159 -11.75 -1.81 -5.40
C THR A 159 -11.93 -2.94 -4.40
N LEU A 160 -10.81 -3.50 -3.93
CA LEU A 160 -10.78 -4.47 -2.83
C LEU A 160 -10.72 -3.77 -1.48
N VAL A 161 -10.05 -2.62 -1.43
CA VAL A 161 -9.90 -1.82 -0.21
C VAL A 161 -11.15 -0.99 0.00
N SER A 162 -11.64 -0.95 1.24
CA SER A 162 -12.82 -0.17 1.57
C SER A 162 -12.65 1.32 1.28
N ARG A 163 -13.69 1.96 0.77
CA ARG A 163 -13.74 3.42 0.57
C ARG A 163 -13.79 4.22 1.88
N LEU A 164 -14.01 3.56 3.02
CA LEU A 164 -13.81 4.19 4.33
C LEU A 164 -12.32 4.47 4.59
N VAL A 165 -11.41 3.68 4.02
CA VAL A 165 -9.97 3.93 4.03
C VAL A 165 -9.64 4.85 2.86
N ASN A 166 -9.59 6.15 3.12
CA ASN A 166 -9.39 7.21 2.12
C ASN A 166 -8.42 8.29 2.61
N ARG A 167 -8.11 9.28 1.74
CA ARG A 167 -7.22 10.41 2.08
C ARG A 167 -7.64 11.14 3.35
N GLU A 168 -8.94 11.37 3.54
CA GLU A 168 -9.46 12.09 4.71
C GLU A 168 -9.31 11.30 6.01
N TYR A 169 -9.40 9.97 5.96
CA TYR A 169 -9.06 9.11 7.10
C TYR A 169 -7.60 9.33 7.54
N PHE A 170 -6.65 9.24 6.61
CA PHE A 170 -5.23 9.41 6.94
C PHE A 170 -4.86 10.85 7.31
N ARG A 171 -5.43 11.86 6.66
CA ARG A 171 -5.22 13.27 7.02
C ARG A 171 -5.54 13.57 8.48
N LYS A 172 -6.58 12.94 9.04
CA LYS A 172 -6.95 13.11 10.47
C LYS A 172 -5.85 12.64 11.43
N THR A 173 -5.00 11.70 11.00
CA THR A 173 -3.91 11.18 11.85
C THR A 173 -2.70 12.13 11.84
N CYS A 174 -2.50 12.94 10.79
CA CYS A 174 -1.37 13.87 10.69
C CYS A 174 -1.27 14.84 11.88
N ALA A 175 -2.39 15.41 12.33
CA ALA A 175 -2.42 16.31 13.48
C ALA A 175 -2.07 15.60 14.80
N ARG A 176 -2.30 14.28 14.87
CA ARG A 176 -2.03 13.45 16.06
C ARG A 176 -0.57 13.01 16.09
N TYR A 177 0.00 12.66 14.94
CA TYR A 177 1.43 12.40 14.80
C TYR A 177 2.28 13.66 15.02
N PHE A 178 1.84 14.79 14.47
CA PHE A 178 2.60 16.04 14.41
C PHE A 178 1.81 17.21 15.02
N PRO A 179 1.60 17.23 16.35
CA PRO A 179 0.94 18.34 17.01
C PRO A 179 1.75 19.64 16.86
N PRO A 180 1.09 20.81 16.90
CA PRO A 180 1.78 22.10 16.79
C PRO A 180 2.90 22.27 17.81
N GLY A 181 4.02 22.81 17.36
CA GLY A 181 5.15 23.15 18.23
C GLY A 181 4.90 24.44 19.03
N PRO A 182 5.72 24.70 20.06
CA PRO A 182 5.55 25.85 20.95
C PRO A 182 5.68 27.21 20.26
N ASN A 183 6.30 27.28 19.09
CA ASN A 183 6.48 28.51 18.32
C ASN A 183 5.62 28.54 17.04
N GLY A 184 4.59 27.69 16.96
CA GLY A 184 3.71 27.60 15.80
C GLY A 184 4.22 26.70 14.67
N GLU A 185 5.20 25.84 14.96
CA GLU A 185 5.65 24.81 14.01
C GLU A 185 4.50 23.85 13.67
N THR A 186 4.37 23.48 12.40
CA THR A 186 3.35 22.52 11.93
C THR A 186 3.75 21.92 10.57
N TYR A 187 3.04 20.87 10.17
CA TYR A 187 3.25 20.12 8.94
C TYR A 187 2.60 20.81 7.71
N GLY A 188 3.09 20.48 6.51
CA GLY A 188 2.67 21.09 5.24
C GLY A 188 1.16 21.08 4.96
N LEU A 189 0.44 19.97 5.18
CA LEU A 189 -1.02 19.94 4.98
C LEU A 189 -1.73 20.97 5.89
N ALA A 190 -1.29 21.15 7.13
CA ALA A 190 -1.83 22.19 8.03
C ALA A 190 -1.50 23.62 7.58
N LYS A 191 -0.48 23.79 6.72
CA LYS A 191 -0.14 25.07 6.06
C LYS A 191 -0.86 25.26 4.72
N GLY A 192 -1.78 24.36 4.35
CA GLY A 192 -2.52 24.42 3.09
C GLY A 192 -1.75 23.92 1.87
N LYS A 193 -0.62 23.21 2.04
CA LYS A 193 -0.05 22.45 0.93
C LYS A 193 -1.03 21.33 0.53
N THR A 194 -1.13 21.01 -0.76
CA THR A 194 -2.00 19.93 -1.25
C THR A 194 -1.33 19.08 -2.33
N THR A 195 -1.79 17.83 -2.52
CA THR A 195 -1.31 16.97 -3.62
C THR A 195 -1.51 17.61 -4.99
N GLU A 196 -2.57 18.40 -5.17
CA GLU A 196 -2.83 19.14 -6.40
C GLU A 196 -1.74 20.19 -6.65
N SER A 197 -1.30 20.91 -5.61
CA SER A 197 -0.19 21.87 -5.72
C SER A 197 1.15 21.17 -6.00
N TRP A 198 1.38 19.99 -5.41
CA TRP A 198 2.57 19.17 -5.66
C TRP A 198 2.61 18.65 -7.10
N ASN A 199 1.50 18.10 -7.57
CA ASN A 199 1.34 17.62 -8.95
C ASN A 199 1.43 18.77 -9.96
N ALA A 200 0.90 19.94 -9.65
CA ALA A 200 1.05 21.12 -10.50
C ALA A 200 2.52 21.58 -10.58
N HIS A 201 3.27 21.47 -9.48
CA HIS A 201 4.69 21.81 -9.47
C HIS A 201 5.52 20.82 -10.29
N TYR A 202 5.38 19.51 -10.04
CA TYR A 202 6.21 18.46 -10.66
C TYR A 202 5.64 17.89 -11.96
N GLY A 203 4.50 18.39 -12.43
CA GLY A 203 3.78 17.91 -13.62
C GLY A 203 2.85 16.71 -13.38
N GLY A 204 3.10 15.95 -12.31
CA GLY A 204 2.27 14.82 -11.87
C GLY A 204 2.02 13.83 -13.00
N TRP A 205 0.82 13.26 -13.04
CA TRP A 205 0.39 12.38 -14.12
C TRP A 205 0.31 13.07 -15.48
N SER A 206 0.08 14.37 -15.57
CA SER A 206 -0.19 15.03 -16.84
C SER A 206 1.05 15.10 -17.74
N ASP A 207 2.13 15.69 -17.26
CA ASP A 207 3.39 15.83 -17.99
C ASP A 207 4.59 15.95 -17.04
N PRO A 208 5.30 14.84 -16.75
CA PRO A 208 6.46 14.87 -15.86
C PRO A 208 7.76 15.30 -16.55
N SER A 209 7.76 15.62 -17.84
CA SER A 209 8.98 15.75 -18.67
C SER A 209 9.93 16.87 -18.25
N ALA A 210 9.42 17.90 -17.56
CA ALA A 210 10.24 18.97 -17.01
C ALA A 210 11.18 18.50 -15.89
N TYR A 211 10.77 17.47 -15.14
CA TYR A 211 11.46 16.98 -13.93
C TYR A 211 12.05 15.59 -14.11
N VAL A 212 11.40 14.71 -14.88
CA VAL A 212 11.86 13.35 -15.14
C VAL A 212 12.76 13.34 -16.36
N LYS A 213 14.08 13.41 -16.12
CA LYS A 213 15.11 13.45 -17.16
C LYS A 213 16.14 12.34 -16.96
N ARG A 214 16.51 11.68 -18.07
CA ARG A 214 17.45 10.56 -18.10
C ARG A 214 17.05 9.47 -17.09
N THR A 215 15.78 9.09 -17.15
CA THR A 215 15.17 8.17 -16.18
C THR A 215 14.77 6.88 -16.88
N VAL A 216 15.27 5.76 -16.35
CA VAL A 216 14.68 4.45 -16.63
C VAL A 216 13.53 4.26 -15.64
N LEU A 217 12.33 4.08 -16.16
CA LEU A 217 11.14 3.74 -15.38
C LEU A 217 10.80 2.28 -15.67
N VAL A 218 10.64 1.48 -14.62
CA VAL A 218 10.20 0.10 -14.73
C VAL A 218 9.03 -0.09 -13.78
N ASP A 219 7.90 -0.50 -14.33
CA ASP A 219 6.70 -0.81 -13.57
C ASP A 219 6.35 -2.28 -13.78
N GLY A 220 5.96 -2.97 -12.71
CA GLY A 220 5.43 -4.33 -12.79
C GLY A 220 3.98 -4.34 -13.26
N LEU A 221 3.60 -5.25 -14.15
CA LEU A 221 2.21 -5.41 -14.59
C LEU A 221 1.26 -5.70 -13.42
N TYR A 222 1.77 -6.43 -12.43
CA TYR A 222 1.08 -6.88 -11.22
C TYR A 222 1.46 -6.08 -9.97
N ASP A 223 2.19 -4.98 -10.11
CA ASP A 223 2.50 -4.12 -8.96
C ASP A 223 1.25 -3.34 -8.51
N ALA A 224 0.88 -3.43 -7.23
CA ALA A 224 -0.21 -2.64 -6.66
C ALA A 224 0.02 -1.13 -6.80
N TRP A 225 1.28 -0.68 -6.79
CA TRP A 225 1.66 0.72 -6.96
C TRP A 225 1.56 1.23 -8.40
N ARG A 226 1.44 0.32 -9.38
CA ARG A 226 1.24 0.67 -10.79
C ARG A 226 0.06 1.62 -10.99
N ALA A 227 -1.01 1.43 -10.22
CA ALA A 227 -2.22 2.26 -10.32
C ALA A 227 -1.99 3.72 -9.92
N ALA A 228 -0.97 4.00 -9.09
CA ALA A 228 -0.56 5.34 -8.66
C ALA A 228 0.56 5.94 -9.54
N GLY A 229 1.28 5.11 -10.30
CA GLY A 229 2.45 5.49 -11.10
C GLY A 229 2.16 5.89 -12.56
N PHE A 230 3.23 6.02 -13.34
CA PHE A 230 3.15 6.37 -14.76
C PHE A 230 2.66 5.23 -15.66
N ALA A 231 2.63 4.00 -15.14
CA ALA A 231 2.06 2.83 -15.81
C ALA A 231 0.57 2.56 -15.49
N SER A 232 -0.09 3.50 -14.80
CA SER A 232 -1.52 3.42 -14.55
C SER A 232 -2.33 3.52 -15.84
N SER A 233 -3.28 2.61 -16.04
CA SER A 233 -4.26 2.74 -17.13
C SER A 233 -5.27 3.87 -16.90
N GLN A 234 -5.34 4.40 -15.68
CA GLN A 234 -6.24 5.49 -15.30
C GLN A 234 -5.60 6.87 -15.52
N ARG A 235 -4.30 6.91 -15.83
CA ARG A 235 -3.59 8.15 -16.16
C ARG A 235 -4.21 8.81 -17.39
N PRO A 236 -4.42 10.15 -17.42
CA PRO A 236 -4.76 10.86 -18.64
C PRO A 236 -3.75 10.59 -19.76
N GLY A 237 -4.20 10.07 -20.90
CA GLY A 237 -3.33 9.63 -22.00
C GLY A 237 -2.76 8.22 -21.84
N GLY A 238 -3.17 7.47 -20.81
CA GLY A 238 -2.75 6.10 -20.54
C GLY A 238 -1.31 6.00 -20.00
N VAL A 239 -0.75 4.80 -20.11
CA VAL A 239 0.64 4.47 -19.73
C VAL A 239 1.60 5.44 -20.41
N LEU A 240 2.50 6.06 -19.62
CA LEU A 240 3.51 6.98 -20.15
C LEU A 240 4.41 6.26 -21.18
N GLY A 241 4.56 6.84 -22.37
CA GLY A 241 5.41 6.25 -23.40
C GLY A 241 6.91 6.50 -23.18
N ASN A 242 7.73 5.90 -24.06
CA ASN A 242 9.14 6.25 -24.19
C ASN A 242 9.31 7.67 -24.75
N SER A 243 10.38 8.36 -24.35
CA SER A 243 10.80 9.65 -24.88
C SER A 243 12.32 9.73 -25.03
N THR A 244 12.85 10.88 -25.45
CA THR A 244 14.30 11.15 -25.44
C THR A 244 14.92 11.13 -24.04
N HIS A 245 14.10 11.37 -23.01
CA HIS A 245 14.54 11.49 -21.62
C HIS A 245 14.06 10.36 -20.73
N ILE A 246 13.09 9.57 -21.19
CA ILE A 246 12.44 8.53 -20.42
C ILE A 246 12.49 7.23 -21.21
N LYS A 247 13.06 6.20 -20.59
CA LYS A 247 12.94 4.82 -21.06
C LYS A 247 12.02 4.09 -20.09
N HIS A 248 10.80 3.78 -20.52
CA HIS A 248 9.78 3.15 -19.71
C HIS A 248 9.54 1.71 -20.16
N PHE A 249 9.52 0.80 -19.20
CA PHE A 249 9.22 -0.62 -19.36
C PHE A 249 8.04 -1.01 -18.47
N LEU A 250 7.14 -1.82 -19.03
CA LEU A 250 6.12 -2.53 -18.27
C LEU A 250 6.50 -4.01 -18.25
N ASP A 251 6.90 -4.51 -17.09
CA ASP A 251 7.33 -5.90 -16.90
C ASP A 251 6.10 -6.82 -16.84
N PRO A 252 5.90 -7.72 -17.81
CA PRO A 252 4.72 -8.59 -17.87
C PRO A 252 4.68 -9.63 -16.75
N LEU A 253 5.78 -9.85 -16.03
CA LEU A 253 5.89 -10.77 -14.89
C LEU A 253 6.12 -10.03 -13.57
N GLY A 254 6.38 -8.72 -13.64
CA GLY A 254 6.79 -7.92 -12.50
C GLY A 254 5.67 -7.67 -11.50
N ASN A 255 5.98 -7.91 -10.23
CA ASN A 255 5.36 -7.26 -9.08
C ASN A 255 6.27 -6.10 -8.61
N HIS A 256 6.10 -5.61 -7.38
CA HIS A 256 6.81 -4.46 -6.84
C HIS A 256 8.34 -4.54 -6.97
N CYS A 257 8.90 -3.66 -7.80
CA CYS A 257 10.34 -3.51 -8.04
C CYS A 257 11.07 -4.82 -8.45
N THR A 258 10.39 -5.73 -9.17
CA THR A 258 10.93 -7.06 -9.53
C THR A 258 12.24 -6.98 -10.31
N ASP A 259 12.36 -5.98 -11.17
CA ASP A 259 13.53 -5.68 -12.00
C ASP A 259 14.77 -5.28 -11.19
N THR A 260 14.61 -4.81 -9.95
CA THR A 260 15.75 -4.41 -9.10
C THR A 260 16.48 -5.61 -8.49
N TYR A 261 15.84 -6.78 -8.45
CA TYR A 261 16.43 -8.00 -7.91
C TYR A 261 17.37 -8.65 -8.91
N ARG A 262 18.67 -8.72 -8.57
CA ARG A 262 19.70 -9.32 -9.42
C ARG A 262 19.36 -10.75 -9.89
N ASN A 263 18.75 -11.56 -9.04
CA ASN A 263 18.39 -12.93 -9.37
C ASN A 263 17.12 -13.04 -10.23
N ALA A 264 16.28 -12.00 -10.32
CA ALA A 264 15.06 -12.06 -11.11
C ALA A 264 15.37 -12.33 -12.59
N GLY A 265 16.36 -11.64 -13.18
CA GLY A 265 16.83 -11.91 -14.54
C GLY A 265 17.54 -13.26 -14.74
N THR A 266 17.85 -13.99 -13.67
CA THR A 266 18.33 -15.38 -13.79
C THR A 266 17.19 -16.39 -13.82
N ILE A 267 16.01 -16.01 -13.32
CA ILE A 267 14.82 -16.86 -13.25
C ILE A 267 13.93 -16.61 -14.47
N TRP A 268 13.75 -15.34 -14.84
CA TRP A 268 12.81 -14.91 -15.88
C TRP A 268 13.55 -14.17 -17.01
N PRO A 269 13.58 -14.74 -18.23
CA PRO A 269 14.20 -14.10 -19.40
C PRO A 269 13.60 -12.72 -19.74
N GLU A 270 12.31 -12.51 -19.49
CA GLU A 270 11.61 -11.24 -19.72
C GLU A 270 12.17 -10.13 -18.80
N VAL A 271 12.33 -10.45 -17.51
CA VAL A 271 12.92 -9.53 -16.53
C VAL A 271 14.38 -9.24 -16.88
N LYS A 272 15.13 -10.27 -17.31
CA LYS A 272 16.51 -10.11 -17.78
C LYS A 272 16.61 -9.11 -18.93
N ALA A 273 15.73 -9.24 -19.93
CA ALA A 273 15.72 -8.34 -21.08
C ALA A 273 15.45 -6.89 -20.67
N ILE A 274 14.57 -6.66 -19.68
CA ILE A 274 14.31 -5.32 -19.13
C ILE A 274 15.54 -4.78 -18.38
N GLN A 275 16.16 -5.58 -17.51
CA GLN A 275 17.38 -5.21 -16.79
C GLN A 275 18.50 -4.83 -17.76
N GLU A 276 18.77 -5.66 -18.77
CA GLU A 276 19.79 -5.41 -19.78
C GLU A 276 19.48 -4.15 -20.61
N ALA A 277 18.22 -3.97 -21.04
CA ALA A 277 17.83 -2.78 -21.79
C ALA A 277 17.90 -1.49 -20.96
N GLY A 278 17.60 -1.56 -19.65
CA GLY A 278 17.77 -0.46 -18.72
C GLY A 278 19.24 -0.09 -18.53
N ILE A 279 20.10 -1.09 -18.31
CA ILE A 279 21.55 -0.92 -18.21
C ILE A 279 22.11 -0.29 -19.49
N ASP A 280 21.75 -0.81 -20.66
CA ASP A 280 22.19 -0.27 -21.95
C ASP A 280 21.80 1.20 -22.13
N GLN A 281 20.61 1.59 -21.68
CA GLN A 281 20.17 2.98 -21.74
C GLN A 281 20.99 3.87 -20.79
N ILE A 282 21.26 3.41 -19.57
CA ILE A 282 22.11 4.12 -18.60
C ILE A 282 23.53 4.27 -19.15
N VAL A 283 24.12 3.21 -19.73
CA VAL A 283 25.45 3.25 -20.35
C VAL A 283 25.51 4.32 -21.45
N LYS A 284 24.49 4.41 -22.32
CA LYS A 284 24.41 5.47 -23.34
C LYS A 284 24.40 6.87 -22.71
N TRP A 285 23.57 7.10 -21.70
CA TRP A 285 23.51 8.40 -21.03
C TRP A 285 24.81 8.76 -20.31
N VAL A 286 25.48 7.80 -19.68
CA VAL A 286 26.80 8.01 -19.05
C VAL A 286 27.85 8.37 -20.10
N ALA A 287 27.82 7.75 -21.28
CA ALA A 287 28.75 8.07 -22.36
C ALA A 287 28.57 9.50 -22.94
N GLU A 288 27.38 10.09 -22.79
CA GLU A 288 27.11 11.48 -23.18
C GLU A 288 27.64 12.51 -22.16
N PHE A 289 27.98 12.09 -20.93
CA PHE A 289 28.55 13.02 -19.95
C PHE A 289 29.93 13.48 -20.42
N PRO A 290 30.20 14.79 -20.42
CA PRO A 290 31.51 15.31 -20.80
C PRO A 290 32.59 14.67 -19.92
N LYS A 291 33.61 14.07 -20.54
CA LYS A 291 34.80 13.65 -19.79
C LYS A 291 35.44 14.90 -19.20
N SER A 292 35.77 14.88 -17.91
CA SER A 292 36.52 15.97 -17.30
C SER A 292 37.79 16.21 -18.12
N LYS A 293 38.02 17.46 -18.53
CA LYS A 293 39.29 17.86 -19.12
C LYS A 293 40.41 17.75 -18.10
#